data_AF-A0A7R8APU9-F1
#
_entry.id   AF-A0A7R8APU9-F1
#
_cell.length_a   1.000
_cell.length_b   1.000
_cell.length_c   1.000
_cell.angle_alpha   90.00
_cell.angle_beta   90.00
_cell.angle_gamma   90.00
#
_symmetry.space_group_name_H-M   'P 1'
#
loop_
_entity.id
_entity.type
_entity.pdbx_description
1 polymer ?
#
loop_
_entity_poly.entity_id
_entity_poly.type
_entity_poly.pdbx_seq_one_letter_code
_entity_poly.pdbx_strand_id
1 'polypeptide(L)'
;MGSLGVLPSEIISPAIFYWGTPVVLITTENEDGSFNIAPMSSAWWLADRCLLGLSAISQTTVNLLRTKECVLNLASDDLVDAVNALAKTTGTKAVSTASAGEGYLYFKRKNGYKYIHDKFGHAGLTRFPSELVRPARIAECPVQMEGELKNVHRMMQDTDGSSLLALEVKVQRTHIHKDIRMEGHANRVDPDKWRPLIMSFQEFYGLGPRKASHSVLAEIQEEAYRPMANPIDNQNEQNDSRGDV
;
A
#
# COMPACT_ATOMS: atom_id res chain seq x y z
N MET A 1 5.03 -15.90 -39.01
CA MET A 1 4.23 -15.21 -37.97
C MET A 1 2.82 -15.75 -38.06
N GLY A 2 2.37 -16.52 -37.08
CA GLY A 2 0.97 -16.93 -37.03
C GLY A 2 0.11 -15.71 -36.76
N SER A 3 -0.93 -15.49 -37.56
CA SER A 3 -1.98 -14.54 -37.23
C SER A 3 -2.53 -14.91 -35.86
N LEU A 4 -2.37 -14.04 -34.86
CA LEU A 4 -3.09 -14.16 -33.61
C LEU A 4 -4.57 -14.01 -33.98
N GLY A 5 -5.29 -15.14 -34.01
CA GLY A 5 -6.73 -15.13 -34.23
C GLY A 5 -7.37 -14.22 -33.19
N VAL A 6 -8.11 -13.22 -33.67
CA VAL A 6 -8.88 -12.35 -32.78
C VAL A 6 -9.91 -13.23 -32.07
N LEU A 7 -9.80 -13.32 -30.75
CA LEU A 7 -10.80 -14.01 -29.94
C LEU A 7 -12.10 -13.20 -29.94
N PRO A 8 -13.28 -13.84 -29.96
CA PRO A 8 -14.55 -13.14 -29.79
C PRO A 8 -14.59 -12.45 -28.43
N SER A 9 -15.26 -11.30 -28.36
CA SER A 9 -15.50 -10.57 -27.10
C SER A 9 -16.93 -10.77 -26.61
N GLU A 10 -17.11 -10.74 -25.29
CA GLU A 10 -18.42 -10.84 -24.63
C GLU A 10 -18.66 -9.62 -23.75
N ILE A 11 -19.94 -9.22 -23.63
CA ILE A 11 -20.36 -8.11 -22.79
C ILE A 11 -20.76 -8.64 -21.41
N ILE A 12 -20.06 -8.19 -20.37
CA ILE A 12 -20.35 -8.50 -18.97
C ILE A 12 -20.36 -7.22 -18.10
N SER A 13 -20.93 -7.30 -16.91
CA SER A 13 -20.89 -6.23 -15.90
C SER A 13 -20.39 -6.82 -14.56
N PRO A 14 -19.07 -6.73 -14.27
CA PRO A 14 -18.51 -7.32 -13.06
C PRO A 14 -18.83 -6.47 -11.82
N ALA A 15 -19.02 -7.13 -10.67
CA ALA A 15 -19.31 -6.44 -9.40
C ALA A 15 -18.08 -5.77 -8.77
N ILE A 16 -16.87 -6.15 -9.18
CA ILE A 16 -15.59 -5.60 -8.74
C ILE A 16 -14.63 -5.50 -9.93
N PHE A 17 -13.66 -4.58 -9.85
CA PHE A 17 -12.70 -4.31 -10.94
C PHE A 17 -11.25 -4.55 -10.49
N TYR A 18 -11.03 -5.65 -9.76
CA TYR A 18 -9.72 -5.98 -9.19
C TYR A 18 -8.82 -6.65 -10.25
N TRP A 19 -8.39 -5.88 -11.24
CA TRP A 19 -7.62 -6.38 -12.40
C TRP A 19 -6.16 -6.76 -12.12
N GLY A 20 -5.76 -6.85 -10.85
CA GLY A 20 -4.38 -7.14 -10.44
C GLY A 20 -3.67 -5.88 -9.98
N THR A 21 -3.68 -5.63 -8.67
CA THR A 21 -2.95 -4.53 -8.04
C THR A 21 -2.11 -5.04 -6.87
N PRO A 22 -0.97 -4.40 -6.57
CA PRO A 22 -0.17 -4.78 -5.42
C PRO A 22 -0.94 -4.56 -4.11
N VAL A 23 -0.77 -5.49 -3.17
CA VAL A 23 -1.33 -5.36 -1.83
C VAL A 23 -0.47 -4.40 -1.01
N VAL A 24 -1.11 -3.34 -0.50
CA VAL A 24 -0.50 -2.37 0.40
C VAL A 24 -1.08 -2.55 1.81
N LEU A 25 -0.21 -2.73 2.79
CA LEU A 25 -0.55 -2.66 4.21
C LEU A 25 -0.30 -1.24 4.71
N ILE A 26 -1.38 -0.49 4.93
CA ILE A 26 -1.29 0.89 5.42
C ILE A 26 -1.28 0.88 6.94
N THR A 27 -0.21 1.39 7.54
CA THR A 27 -0.15 1.64 8.99
C THR A 27 -0.48 3.10 9.30
N THR A 28 -1.25 3.31 10.36
CA THR A 28 -1.69 4.64 10.84
C THR A 28 -1.76 4.64 12.36
N GLU A 29 -1.72 5.81 12.99
CA GLU A 29 -1.81 5.95 14.44
C GLU A 29 -3.25 6.19 14.91
N ASN A 30 -3.69 5.44 15.92
CA ASN A 30 -4.96 5.60 16.61
C ASN A 30 -4.87 6.73 17.66
N GLU A 31 -6.00 7.13 18.24
CA GLU A 31 -6.04 8.22 19.24
C GLU A 31 -5.26 7.91 20.52
N ASP A 32 -5.13 6.63 20.88
CA ASP A 32 -4.40 6.16 22.07
C ASP A 32 -2.91 5.91 21.81
N GLY A 33 -2.40 6.27 20.62
CA GLY A 33 -1.01 6.06 20.22
C GLY A 33 -0.69 4.64 19.76
N SER A 34 -1.65 3.71 19.77
CA SER A 34 -1.49 2.40 19.13
C SER A 34 -1.56 2.51 17.61
N PHE A 35 -1.16 1.45 16.89
CA PHE A 35 -1.17 1.44 15.43
C PHE A 35 -2.27 0.56 14.85
N ASN A 36 -2.95 1.06 13.83
CA ASN A 36 -3.89 0.32 13.00
C ASN A 36 -3.23 -0.07 11.67
N ILE A 37 -3.53 -1.28 11.19
CA ILE A 37 -3.13 -1.80 9.88
C ILE A 37 -4.38 -2.03 9.01
N ALA A 38 -4.36 -1.58 7.76
CA ALA A 38 -5.38 -1.95 6.78
C ALA A 38 -4.76 -2.50 5.50
N PRO A 39 -5.08 -3.74 5.11
CA PRO A 39 -4.77 -4.24 3.78
C PRO A 39 -5.65 -3.54 2.74
N MET A 40 -5.06 -3.15 1.62
CA MET A 40 -5.78 -2.53 0.52
C MET A 40 -5.14 -2.85 -0.83
N SER A 41 -5.94 -2.75 -1.89
CA SER A 41 -5.57 -3.03 -3.27
C SER A 41 -5.96 -1.90 -4.23
N SER A 42 -6.30 -0.72 -3.70
CA SER A 42 -6.70 0.46 -4.48
C SER A 42 -5.65 1.56 -4.34
N ALA A 43 -4.42 1.27 -4.76
CA ALA A 43 -3.29 2.19 -4.74
C ALA A 43 -2.67 2.31 -6.13
N TRP A 44 -2.25 3.52 -6.48
CA TRP A 44 -1.49 3.82 -7.70
C TRP A 44 -0.59 5.03 -7.47
N TRP A 45 0.47 5.14 -8.28
CA TRP A 45 1.52 6.15 -8.08
C TRP A 45 1.59 7.13 -9.23
N LEU A 46 1.81 8.40 -8.87
CA LEU A 46 2.21 9.49 -9.76
C LEU A 46 3.46 10.12 -9.18
N ALA A 47 4.61 9.72 -9.73
CA ALA A 47 5.92 10.12 -9.22
C ALA A 47 6.09 9.84 -7.72
N ASP A 48 6.35 10.83 -6.87
CA ASP A 48 6.45 10.67 -5.40
C ASP A 48 5.08 10.62 -4.66
N ARG A 49 3.96 10.59 -5.39
CA ARG A 49 2.61 10.53 -4.83
C ARG A 49 1.98 9.17 -4.97
N CYS A 50 1.35 8.70 -3.90
CA CYS A 50 0.47 7.55 -3.91
C CYS A 50 -0.97 8.01 -3.68
N LEU A 51 -1.90 7.56 -4.52
CA LEU A 51 -3.33 7.80 -4.35
C LEU A 51 -3.98 6.56 -3.78
N LEU A 52 -4.68 6.72 -2.65
CA LEU A 52 -5.34 5.63 -1.93
C LEU A 52 -6.87 5.76 -2.02
N GLY A 53 -7.52 4.78 -2.62
CA GLY A 53 -8.98 4.65 -2.61
C GLY A 53 -9.49 4.04 -1.31
N LEU A 54 -10.13 4.83 -0.44
CA LEU A 54 -10.62 4.36 0.87
C LEU A 54 -12.01 4.91 1.20
N SER A 55 -12.78 4.16 1.99
CA SER A 55 -14.01 4.68 2.61
C SER A 55 -13.68 5.73 3.67
N ALA A 56 -14.43 6.83 3.68
CA ALA A 56 -14.32 7.96 4.61
C ALA A 56 -14.45 7.54 6.08
N ILE A 57 -15.19 6.46 6.34
CA ILE A 57 -15.47 5.94 7.69
C ILE A 57 -14.56 4.76 8.08
N SER A 58 -13.52 4.46 7.29
CA SER A 58 -12.51 3.48 7.69
C SER A 58 -11.62 4.06 8.80
N GLN A 59 -11.17 3.22 9.74
CA GLN A 59 -10.24 3.67 10.79
C GLN A 59 -8.97 4.30 10.21
N THR A 60 -8.44 3.73 9.13
CA THR A 60 -7.28 4.27 8.42
C THR A 60 -7.53 5.68 7.92
N THR A 61 -8.69 5.94 7.31
CA THR A 61 -9.07 7.27 6.84
C THR A 61 -9.24 8.25 7.99
N VAL A 62 -9.92 7.85 9.07
CA VAL A 62 -10.09 8.67 10.28
C VAL A 62 -8.71 9.06 10.85
N ASN A 63 -7.81 8.09 10.99
CA ASN A 63 -6.46 8.31 11.48
C ASN A 63 -5.66 9.25 10.54
N LEU A 64 -5.70 9.01 9.22
CA LEU A 64 -5.01 9.82 8.22
C LEU A 64 -5.51 11.27 8.19
N LEU A 65 -6.82 11.49 8.30
CA LEU A 65 -7.38 12.83 8.31
C LEU A 65 -6.93 13.61 9.55
N ARG A 66 -6.78 12.93 10.70
CA ARG A 66 -6.34 13.50 11.97
C ARG A 66 -4.83 13.76 12.03
N THR A 67 -4.03 12.76 11.69
CA THR A 67 -2.56 12.77 11.89
C THR A 67 -1.79 13.24 10.67
N LYS A 68 -2.39 13.13 9.48
CA LYS A 68 -1.73 13.32 8.17
C LYS A 68 -0.59 12.36 7.90
N GLU A 69 -0.40 11.30 8.68
CA GLU A 69 0.76 10.42 8.58
C GLU A 69 0.35 8.96 8.37
N CYS A 70 1.11 8.24 7.53
CA CYS A 70 1.03 6.79 7.37
C CYS A 70 2.36 6.18 6.95
N VAL A 71 2.42 4.85 6.98
CA VAL A 71 3.39 4.10 6.18
C VAL A 71 2.64 3.21 5.20
N LEU A 72 3.06 3.23 3.94
CA LEU A 72 2.63 2.30 2.91
C LEU A 72 3.63 1.15 2.84
N ASN A 73 3.25 -0.04 3.29
CA ASN A 73 4.11 -1.22 3.29
C ASN A 73 3.65 -2.16 2.17
N LEU A 74 4.46 -2.41 1.15
CA LEU A 74 4.11 -3.35 0.08
C LEU A 74 4.39 -4.76 0.54
N ALA A 75 3.36 -5.61 0.52
CA ALA A 75 3.49 -7.00 0.88
C ALA A 75 4.13 -7.81 -0.26
N SER A 76 5.08 -8.68 0.07
CA SER A 76 5.55 -9.73 -0.82
C SER A 76 4.59 -10.91 -0.84
N ASP A 77 4.70 -11.75 -1.88
CA ASP A 77 3.81 -12.89 -2.10
C ASP A 77 3.93 -14.02 -1.06
N ASP A 78 4.97 -14.01 -0.23
CA ASP A 78 5.12 -14.88 0.94
C ASP A 78 4.35 -14.38 2.19
N LEU A 79 3.80 -13.16 2.18
CA LEU A 79 3.04 -12.58 3.30
C LEU A 79 1.52 -12.87 3.24
N VAL A 80 1.09 -13.83 2.42
CA VAL A 80 -0.34 -14.19 2.24
C VAL A 80 -1.04 -14.43 3.58
N ASP A 81 -0.43 -15.18 4.49
CA ASP A 81 -1.04 -15.53 5.77
C ASP A 81 -1.27 -14.30 6.66
N ALA A 82 -0.30 -13.38 6.72
CA ALA A 82 -0.41 -12.15 7.48
C ALA A 82 -1.49 -11.23 6.88
N VAL A 83 -1.56 -11.13 5.55
CA VAL A 83 -2.59 -10.35 4.84
C VAL A 83 -3.98 -10.95 5.07
N ASN A 84 -4.11 -12.28 5.02
CA ASN A 84 -5.36 -12.97 5.33
C ASN A 84 -5.79 -12.81 6.79
N ALA A 85 -4.85 -12.85 7.74
CA ALA A 85 -5.14 -12.57 9.14
C ALA A 85 -5.71 -11.16 9.35
N LEU A 86 -5.25 -10.18 8.56
CA LEU A 86 -5.81 -8.82 8.59
C LEU A 86 -7.15 -8.69 7.85
N ALA A 87 -7.48 -9.61 6.95
CA ALA A 87 -8.73 -9.58 6.20
C ALA A 87 -9.92 -9.64 7.16
N LYS A 88 -10.95 -8.82 6.87
CA LYS A 88 -12.15 -8.70 7.73
C LYS A 88 -11.83 -8.27 9.17
N THR A 89 -10.69 -7.65 9.43
CA THR A 89 -10.46 -6.93 10.70
C THR A 89 -10.79 -5.44 10.55
N THR A 90 -11.10 -4.77 11.64
CA THR A 90 -11.33 -3.32 11.63
C THR A 90 -10.79 -2.67 12.90
N GLY A 91 -10.22 -1.47 12.79
CA GLY A 91 -9.89 -0.64 13.94
C GLY A 91 -11.09 0.14 14.48
N THR A 92 -12.24 0.07 13.81
CA THR A 92 -13.47 0.78 14.20
C THR A 92 -14.30 -0.05 15.18
N LYS A 93 -14.28 0.31 16.47
CA LYS A 93 -14.96 -0.42 17.56
C LYS A 93 -16.49 -0.52 17.38
N ALA A 94 -17.11 0.48 16.77
CA ALA A 94 -18.56 0.55 16.56
C ALA A 94 -19.12 -0.59 15.70
N VAL A 95 -18.29 -1.27 14.88
CA VAL A 95 -18.73 -2.42 14.07
C VAL A 95 -19.30 -3.54 14.93
N SER A 96 -18.79 -3.74 16.16
CA SER A 96 -19.24 -4.83 17.04
C SER A 96 -20.71 -4.71 17.46
N THR A 97 -21.25 -3.49 17.52
CA THR A 97 -22.62 -3.19 17.97
C THR A 97 -23.53 -2.68 16.84
N ALA A 98 -23.01 -2.56 15.62
CA ALA A 98 -23.74 -1.96 14.51
C ALA A 98 -25.06 -2.69 14.18
N SER A 99 -26.11 -1.94 13.92
CA SER A 99 -27.49 -2.32 13.64
C SER A 99 -27.90 -1.98 12.21
N ALA A 100 -29.01 -2.53 11.71
CA ALA A 100 -29.38 -2.47 10.29
C ALA A 100 -29.41 -1.05 9.67
N GLY A 101 -29.70 -0.02 10.47
CA GLY A 101 -29.73 1.39 10.03
C GLY A 101 -28.36 2.06 9.89
N GLU A 102 -27.26 1.41 10.31
CA GLU A 102 -25.91 2.01 10.36
C GLU A 102 -25.07 1.72 9.11
N GLY A 103 -25.74 1.38 7.99
CA GLY A 103 -25.16 1.28 6.66
C GLY A 103 -23.92 0.38 6.61
N TYR A 104 -22.77 0.96 6.24
CA TYR A 104 -21.54 0.21 6.02
C TYR A 104 -20.95 -0.41 7.31
N LEU A 105 -21.20 0.15 8.49
CA LEU A 105 -20.81 -0.48 9.76
C LEU A 105 -21.57 -1.80 9.96
N TYR A 106 -22.87 -1.79 9.67
CA TYR A 106 -23.69 -3.00 9.69
C TYR A 106 -23.29 -3.99 8.61
N PHE A 107 -22.98 -3.53 7.41
CA PHE A 107 -22.44 -4.38 6.34
C PHE A 107 -21.18 -5.12 6.81
N LYS A 108 -20.22 -4.41 7.41
CA LYS A 108 -19.00 -5.02 7.98
C LYS A 108 -19.36 -6.08 9.02
N ARG A 109 -20.22 -5.75 9.99
CA ARG A 109 -20.64 -6.69 11.04
C ARG A 109 -21.30 -7.94 10.46
N LYS A 110 -22.28 -7.76 9.56
CA LYS A 110 -23.02 -8.86 8.90
C LYS A 110 -22.09 -9.76 8.08
N ASN A 111 -21.07 -9.19 7.46
CA ASN A 111 -20.05 -9.95 6.73
C ASN A 111 -18.95 -10.51 7.63
N GLY A 112 -19.06 -10.43 8.96
CA GLY A 112 -18.14 -11.08 9.89
C GLY A 112 -16.85 -10.29 10.13
N TYR A 113 -16.85 -8.98 9.92
CA TYR A 113 -15.73 -8.15 10.32
C TYR A 113 -15.64 -8.05 11.84
N LYS A 114 -14.42 -8.12 12.39
CA LYS A 114 -14.17 -8.06 13.82
C LYS A 114 -13.31 -6.86 14.19
N TYR A 115 -13.67 -6.20 15.28
CA TYR A 115 -12.80 -5.19 15.88
C TYR A 115 -11.55 -5.85 16.45
N ILE A 116 -10.38 -5.38 16.01
CA ILE A 116 -9.07 -5.81 16.51
C ILE A 116 -8.27 -4.56 16.81
N HIS A 117 -7.87 -4.40 18.08
CA HIS A 117 -7.06 -3.29 18.54
C HIS A 117 -5.59 -3.50 18.17
N ASP A 118 -4.97 -4.59 18.63
CA ASP A 118 -3.59 -4.95 18.26
C ASP A 118 -3.55 -5.75 16.95
N LYS A 119 -3.52 -5.04 15.83
CA LYS A 119 -3.45 -5.66 14.50
C LYS A 119 -2.08 -6.20 14.13
N PHE A 120 -1.01 -5.68 14.73
CA PHE A 120 0.34 -6.24 14.55
C PHE A 120 0.40 -7.63 15.18
N GLY A 121 0.01 -7.75 16.45
CA GLY A 121 -0.03 -9.03 17.15
C GLY A 121 -0.98 -10.02 16.49
N HIS A 122 -2.16 -9.56 16.04
CA HIS A 122 -3.13 -10.42 15.36
C HIS A 122 -2.60 -11.04 14.06
N ALA A 123 -1.80 -10.30 13.31
CA ALA A 123 -1.25 -10.74 12.02
C ALA A 123 0.14 -11.38 12.13
N GLY A 124 0.72 -11.45 13.34
CA GLY A 124 2.09 -11.93 13.55
C GLY A 124 3.16 -11.04 12.92
N LEU A 125 2.88 -9.73 12.77
CA LEU A 125 3.77 -8.76 12.14
C LEU A 125 4.58 -7.98 13.18
N THR A 126 5.81 -7.62 12.82
CA THR A 126 6.73 -6.89 13.69
C THR A 126 6.67 -5.39 13.42
N ARG A 127 6.45 -4.62 14.49
CA ARG A 127 6.51 -3.15 14.45
C ARG A 127 7.96 -2.70 14.31
N PHE A 128 8.25 -1.91 13.28
CA PHE A 128 9.56 -1.29 13.11
C PHE A 128 9.45 0.24 13.10
N PRO A 129 10.27 0.99 13.86
CA PRO A 129 10.20 2.44 13.88
C PRO A 129 10.39 3.09 12.50
N SER A 130 9.58 4.11 12.25
CA SER A 130 9.74 5.07 11.15
C SER A 130 10.69 6.20 11.57
N GLU A 131 11.28 6.89 10.60
CA GLU A 131 12.26 7.96 10.86
C GLU A 131 11.65 9.36 10.84
N LEU A 132 10.63 9.58 10.01
CA LEU A 132 10.01 10.88 9.74
C LEU A 132 8.55 10.97 10.17
N VAL A 133 7.85 9.83 10.28
CA VAL A 133 6.42 9.79 10.67
C VAL A 133 6.22 8.93 11.91
N ARG A 134 5.08 9.11 12.58
CA ARG A 134 4.76 8.36 13.80
C ARG A 134 4.34 6.90 13.58
N PRO A 135 3.49 6.55 12.59
CA PRO A 135 3.09 5.17 12.35
C PRO A 135 4.28 4.25 12.08
N ALA A 136 4.27 3.05 12.66
CA ALA A 136 5.35 2.09 12.46
C ALA A 136 5.33 1.46 11.06
N ARG A 137 6.52 1.14 10.54
CA ARG A 137 6.71 0.24 9.41
C ARG A 137 6.43 -1.21 9.82
N ILE A 138 6.16 -2.06 8.84
CA ILE A 138 6.05 -3.51 9.01
C ILE A 138 7.39 -4.12 8.57
N ALA A 139 8.11 -4.73 9.51
CA ALA A 139 9.48 -5.20 9.27
C ALA A 139 9.56 -6.22 8.13
N GLU A 140 8.54 -7.07 8.02
CA GLU A 140 8.45 -8.17 7.06
C GLU A 140 8.17 -7.69 5.63
N CYS A 141 7.55 -6.52 5.44
CA CYS A 141 7.27 -6.00 4.10
C CYS A 141 8.56 -5.50 3.43
N PRO A 142 8.96 -5.97 2.24
CA PRO A 142 10.25 -5.59 1.65
C PRO A 142 10.36 -4.13 1.18
N VAL A 143 9.24 -3.44 0.97
CA VAL A 143 9.18 -2.03 0.61
C VAL A 143 8.30 -1.30 1.61
N GLN A 144 8.82 -0.25 2.25
CA GLN A 144 8.05 0.60 3.16
C GLN A 144 8.26 2.07 2.81
N MET A 145 7.15 2.83 2.69
CA MET A 145 7.17 4.24 2.33
C MET A 145 6.51 5.07 3.43
N GLU A 146 7.28 5.90 4.10
CA GLU A 146 6.77 6.88 5.05
C GLU A 146 6.06 8.00 4.29
N GLY A 147 4.82 8.31 4.66
CA GLY A 147 3.94 9.13 3.85
C GLY A 147 3.21 10.22 4.64
N GLU A 148 2.98 11.35 3.98
CA GLU A 148 2.19 12.46 4.50
C GLU A 148 0.97 12.72 3.59
N LEU A 149 -0.23 12.81 4.16
CA LEU A 149 -1.45 13.14 3.45
C LEU A 149 -1.42 14.61 3.00
N LYS A 150 -1.48 14.84 1.69
CA LYS A 150 -1.48 16.17 1.07
C LYS A 150 -2.86 16.61 0.59
N ASN A 151 -3.68 15.69 0.09
CA ASN A 151 -4.98 16.05 -0.46
C ASN A 151 -6.04 14.96 -0.27
N VAL A 152 -7.30 15.37 -0.33
CA VAL A 152 -8.47 14.51 -0.15
C VAL A 152 -9.50 14.83 -1.22
N HIS A 153 -9.77 13.88 -2.10
CA HIS A 153 -10.72 14.02 -3.19
C HIS A 153 -11.96 13.18 -2.93
N ARG A 154 -13.14 13.81 -3.02
CA ARG A 154 -14.41 13.08 -2.97
C ARG A 154 -14.68 12.41 -4.32
N MET A 155 -14.90 11.11 -4.30
CA MET A 155 -15.14 10.30 -5.49
C MET A 155 -16.63 9.96 -5.61
N MET A 156 -17.06 9.58 -6.82
CA MET A 156 -18.42 9.10 -7.09
C MET A 156 -19.53 10.05 -6.62
N GLN A 157 -19.37 11.35 -6.90
CA GLN A 157 -20.29 12.40 -6.45
C GLN A 157 -21.65 12.34 -7.16
N ASP A 158 -21.73 11.60 -8.26
CA ASP A 158 -22.93 11.24 -9.02
C ASP A 158 -23.68 10.03 -8.43
N THR A 159 -23.16 9.41 -7.37
CA THR A 159 -23.77 8.27 -6.69
C THR A 159 -24.22 8.67 -5.28
N ASP A 160 -25.51 8.47 -4.99
CA ASP A 160 -26.08 8.76 -3.67
C ASP A 160 -25.37 7.98 -2.55
N GLY A 161 -25.01 8.70 -1.48
CA GLY A 161 -24.42 8.08 -0.28
C GLY A 161 -22.98 7.58 -0.44
N SER A 162 -22.29 7.91 -1.54
CA SER A 162 -20.89 7.54 -1.70
C SER A 162 -20.02 8.22 -0.64
N SER A 163 -19.23 7.41 0.06
CA SER A 163 -18.28 7.86 1.08
C SER A 163 -16.85 7.50 0.69
N LEU A 164 -16.58 7.37 -0.61
CA LEU A 164 -15.26 6.99 -1.10
C LEU A 164 -14.40 8.22 -1.37
N LEU A 165 -13.16 8.15 -0.91
CA LEU A 165 -12.16 9.19 -1.05
C LEU A 165 -10.98 8.64 -1.85
N ALA A 166 -10.37 9.50 -2.67
CA ALA A 166 -8.99 9.33 -3.09
C ALA A 166 -8.11 10.23 -2.22
N LEU A 167 -7.20 9.61 -1.46
CA LEU A 167 -6.30 10.29 -0.53
C LEU A 167 -4.92 10.38 -1.18
N GLU A 168 -4.46 11.61 -1.45
CA GLU A 168 -3.12 11.86 -2.01
C GLU A 168 -2.10 11.88 -0.89
N VAL A 169 -1.22 10.88 -0.89
CA VAL A 169 -0.11 10.73 0.05
C VAL A 169 1.19 11.05 -0.66
N LYS A 170 1.94 12.02 -0.15
CA LYS A 170 3.32 12.26 -0.55
C LYS A 170 4.24 11.29 0.18
N VAL A 171 5.01 10.51 -0.56
CA VAL A 171 6.10 9.70 0.00
C VAL A 171 7.22 10.64 0.43
N GLN A 172 7.63 10.55 1.69
CA GLN A 172 8.73 11.35 2.24
C GLN A 172 10.03 10.55 2.29
N ARG A 173 9.95 9.25 2.60
CA ARG A 173 11.11 8.35 2.64
C ARG A 173 10.71 6.94 2.23
N THR A 174 11.59 6.30 1.48
CA THR A 174 11.43 4.91 1.04
C THR A 174 12.52 4.05 1.65
N HIS A 175 12.10 2.96 2.28
CA HIS A 175 12.93 1.91 2.83
C HIS A 175 12.72 0.65 1.99
N ILE A 176 13.81 -0.03 1.67
CA ILE A 176 13.77 -1.34 1.00
C ILE A 176 14.64 -2.33 1.76
N HIS A 177 14.25 -3.60 1.76
CA HIS A 177 15.16 -4.67 2.16
C HIS A 177 16.36 -4.68 1.21
N LYS A 178 17.54 -5.03 1.74
CA LYS A 178 18.81 -4.97 0.98
C LYS A 178 18.82 -5.96 -0.18
N ASP A 179 18.21 -7.11 0.00
CA ASP A 179 18.15 -8.20 -0.98
C ASP A 179 17.43 -7.80 -2.26
N ILE A 180 16.39 -6.96 -2.20
CA ILE A 180 15.67 -6.46 -3.37
C ILE A 180 16.32 -5.24 -4.04
N ARG A 181 17.42 -4.70 -3.48
CA ARG A 181 18.17 -3.61 -4.12
C ARG A 181 18.93 -4.15 -5.34
N MET A 182 18.89 -3.41 -6.44
CA MET A 182 19.68 -3.72 -7.63
C MET A 182 21.18 -3.53 -7.35
N GLU A 183 21.97 -4.56 -7.64
CA GLU A 183 23.40 -4.52 -7.42
C GLU A 183 24.07 -3.41 -8.25
N GLY A 184 25.05 -2.72 -7.65
CA GLY A 184 25.73 -1.58 -8.29
C GLY A 184 24.90 -0.28 -8.34
N HIS A 185 23.66 -0.28 -7.84
CA HIS A 185 22.78 0.89 -7.87
C HIS A 185 22.32 1.32 -6.47
N ALA A 186 22.47 2.61 -6.17
CA ALA A 186 22.05 3.16 -4.88
C ALA A 186 20.50 3.22 -4.74
N ASN A 187 19.79 3.55 -5.82
CA ASN A 187 18.38 3.94 -5.78
C ASN A 187 17.48 3.14 -6.74
N ARG A 188 17.84 1.88 -7.04
CA ARG A 188 17.06 1.02 -7.95
C ARG A 188 16.63 -0.26 -7.26
N VAL A 189 15.38 -0.65 -7.51
CA VAL A 189 14.82 -1.94 -7.09
C VAL A 189 15.07 -2.96 -8.19
N ASP A 190 15.50 -4.16 -7.82
CA ASP A 190 15.68 -5.26 -8.75
C ASP A 190 14.32 -5.94 -9.03
N PRO A 191 13.75 -5.81 -10.25
CA PRO A 191 12.46 -6.40 -10.57
C PRO A 191 12.47 -7.93 -10.63
N ASP A 192 13.65 -8.57 -10.67
CA ASP A 192 13.75 -10.03 -10.58
C ASP A 192 13.70 -10.53 -9.13
N LYS A 193 13.99 -9.66 -8.16
CA LYS A 193 13.99 -9.99 -6.73
C LYS A 193 12.76 -9.48 -6.00
N TRP A 194 12.17 -8.37 -6.45
CA TRP A 194 10.91 -7.88 -5.91
C TRP A 194 9.73 -8.78 -6.31
N ARG A 195 9.07 -9.41 -5.34
CA ARG A 195 7.96 -10.35 -5.52
C ARG A 195 6.69 -9.84 -4.85
N PRO A 196 5.94 -8.92 -5.48
CA PRO A 196 4.73 -8.34 -4.89
C PRO A 196 3.60 -9.37 -4.77
N LEU A 197 2.85 -9.30 -3.67
CA LEU A 197 1.53 -9.92 -3.58
C LEU A 197 0.52 -9.11 -4.39
N ILE A 198 -0.17 -9.76 -5.33
CA ILE A 198 -1.16 -9.16 -6.21
C ILE A 198 -2.56 -9.62 -5.82
N MET A 199 -3.47 -8.67 -5.60
CA MET A 199 -4.91 -8.94 -5.44
C MET A 199 -5.58 -8.90 -6.81
N SER A 200 -6.16 -10.02 -7.24
CA SER A 200 -6.93 -10.12 -8.48
C SER A 200 -8.25 -10.84 -8.21
N PHE A 201 -9.36 -10.14 -8.34
CA PHE A 201 -10.72 -10.66 -8.10
C PHE A 201 -10.91 -11.50 -6.81
N GLN A 202 -10.43 -10.96 -5.68
CA GLN A 202 -10.47 -11.61 -4.35
C GLN A 202 -9.54 -12.83 -4.19
N GLU A 203 -8.70 -13.08 -5.19
CA GLU A 203 -7.65 -14.10 -5.15
C GLU A 203 -6.28 -13.42 -5.04
N PHE A 204 -5.33 -14.16 -4.46
CA PHE A 204 -3.94 -13.73 -4.33
C PHE A 204 -3.06 -14.38 -5.41
N TYR A 205 -2.23 -13.57 -6.06
CA TYR A 205 -1.27 -14.00 -7.05
C TYR A 205 0.12 -13.43 -6.74
N GLY A 206 1.16 -14.14 -7.19
CA GLY A 206 2.53 -13.62 -7.28
C GLY A 206 2.95 -13.45 -8.73
N LEU A 207 4.14 -12.88 -8.95
CA LEU A 207 4.72 -12.82 -10.30
C LEU A 207 5.28 -14.18 -10.71
N GLY A 208 5.15 -14.52 -11.99
CA GLY A 208 5.80 -15.70 -12.54
C GLY A 208 7.34 -15.67 -12.36
N PRO A 209 8.01 -16.83 -12.38
CA PRO A 209 9.45 -16.90 -12.09
C PRO A 209 10.33 -16.23 -13.16
N ARG A 210 9.78 -15.93 -14.34
CA ARG A 210 10.49 -15.33 -15.47
C ARG A 210 9.79 -14.08 -15.96
N LYS A 211 10.58 -13.10 -16.43
CA LYS A 211 10.09 -11.94 -17.18
C LYS A 211 9.34 -12.42 -18.42
N ALA A 212 8.27 -11.71 -18.77
CA ALA A 212 7.58 -11.95 -20.03
C ALA A 212 8.47 -11.61 -21.24
N SER A 213 9.16 -10.47 -21.18
CA SER A 213 10.14 -10.01 -22.18
C SER A 213 10.94 -8.82 -21.62
N HIS A 214 11.91 -8.34 -22.39
CA HIS A 214 12.47 -7.00 -22.19
C HIS A 214 11.43 -5.92 -22.52
N SER A 215 11.41 -4.85 -21.75
CA SER A 215 10.56 -3.68 -22.01
C SER A 215 11.36 -2.63 -22.79
N VAL A 216 10.83 -2.15 -23.91
CA VAL A 216 11.44 -1.02 -24.66
C VAL A 216 11.56 0.23 -23.78
N LEU A 217 10.70 0.41 -22.77
CA LEU A 217 10.84 1.51 -21.80
C LEU A 217 12.12 1.42 -20.97
N ALA A 218 12.69 0.22 -20.82
CA ALA A 218 13.95 0.03 -20.09
C ALA A 218 15.18 0.59 -20.86
N GLU A 219 15.01 1.04 -22.10
CA GLU A 219 16.02 1.79 -22.85
C GLU A 219 16.20 3.21 -22.29
N ILE A 220 15.20 3.74 -21.58
CA ILE A 220 15.29 5.01 -20.87
C ILE A 220 16.09 4.77 -19.57
N GLN A 221 17.15 5.56 -19.37
CA GLN A 221 17.89 5.53 -18.10
C GLN A 221 16.96 5.93 -16.96
N GLU A 222 16.74 5.03 -16.00
CA GLU A 222 15.74 5.19 -14.92
C GLU A 222 15.88 6.52 -14.14
N GLU A 223 17.11 7.01 -13.96
CA GLU A 223 17.38 8.29 -13.29
C GLU A 223 16.86 9.52 -14.06
N ALA A 224 16.51 9.39 -15.34
CA ALA A 224 15.86 10.46 -16.09
C ALA A 224 14.47 10.82 -15.53
N TYR A 225 13.83 9.93 -14.75
CA TYR A 225 12.56 10.20 -14.07
C TYR A 225 12.72 10.97 -12.74
N ARG A 226 13.96 11.18 -12.26
CA ARG A 226 14.28 11.84 -10.98
C ARG A 226 13.62 13.21 -10.74
N PRO A 227 13.42 14.11 -11.75
CA PRO A 227 12.86 15.44 -11.49
C PRO A 227 11.48 15.47 -10.84
N MET A 228 10.72 14.37 -10.89
CA MET A 228 9.41 14.26 -10.23
C MET A 228 9.46 13.37 -8.96
N ALA A 229 10.60 12.81 -8.62
CA ALA A 229 10.79 11.92 -7.47
C ALA A 229 11.45 12.65 -6.27
N ASN A 230 11.52 11.96 -5.14
CA ASN A 230 12.25 12.48 -3.97
C ASN A 230 13.74 12.67 -4.27
N PRO A 231 14.38 13.70 -3.67
CA PRO A 231 15.82 13.88 -3.74
C PRO A 231 16.55 12.70 -3.06
N ILE A 232 17.82 12.51 -3.44
CA ILE A 232 18.68 11.50 -2.82
C ILE A 232 19.13 12.04 -1.44
N ASP A 233 18.94 11.25 -0.39
CA ASP A 233 19.44 11.57 0.94
C ASP A 233 20.98 11.47 0.95
N ASN A 234 21.69 12.61 0.93
CA ASN A 234 23.16 12.68 0.99
C ASN A 234 23.72 12.43 2.41
N GLN A 235 23.25 11.41 3.11
CA GLN A 235 23.68 11.15 4.50
C GLN A 235 25.06 10.46 4.61
N ASN A 236 25.68 10.07 3.49
CA ASN A 236 26.97 9.37 3.50
C ASN A 236 28.21 10.25 3.29
N GLU A 237 28.08 11.55 2.99
CA GLU A 237 29.26 12.41 2.76
C GLU A 237 29.84 13.04 4.06
N GLN A 238 29.12 13.01 5.18
CA GLN A 238 29.58 13.65 6.42
C GLN A 238 30.41 12.77 7.36
N ASN A 239 30.52 11.46 7.10
CA ASN A 239 31.31 10.55 7.96
C ASN A 239 32.75 10.32 7.50
N ASP A 240 33.15 10.79 6.31
CA ASP A 240 34.51 10.60 5.78
C ASP A 240 35.45 11.81 6.00
N SER A 241 34.99 12.84 6.72
CA SER A 241 35.76 14.06 6.99
C SER A 241 36.18 14.26 8.45
N ARG A 242 36.04 13.24 9.31
CA ARG A 242 36.41 13.30 10.74
C ARG A 242 37.42 12.26 11.21
N GLY A 243 38.17 11.65 10.29
CA GLY A 243 39.29 10.79 10.61
C GLY A 243 40.58 11.35 10.03
N ASP A 244 41.09 12.45 10.59
CA ASP A 244 42.50 12.87 10.56
C ASP A 244 42.66 14.19 11.34
N VAL A 245 42.70 14.10 12.67
CA VAL A 245 43.44 15.02 13.57
C VAL A 245 43.92 14.22 14.78
#